data_AF-A0A963GZJ7-F1
#
_entry.id   AF-A0A963GZJ7-F1
#
_cell.length_a   1.000
_cell.length_b   1.000
_cell.length_c   1.000
_cell.angle_alpha   90.00
_cell.angle_beta   90.00
_cell.angle_gamma   90.00
#
_symmetry.space_group_name_H-M   'P 1'
#
loop_
_entity.id
_entity.type
_entity.pdbx_description
1 polymer ?
#
loop_
_entity_poly.entity_id
_entity_poly.type
_entity_poly.pdbx_seq_one_letter_code
_entity_poly.pdbx_strand_id
1 'polypeptide(L)'
;MNKTWLLVFSLILLSGCSSTPELTRDEFASITTREYPGLTGEQVLQASEKLFRLADGDDFKFNYSRDNPAIETIYATRKWTEYLVFSSATGFDYWKLTTVSGEQGTIATIQLNRHIVSKIVWTYRYMNPPIPAHQWPEGEGIKNTSIYDLYWARMDYLLGKREDWMTCKMSKERIKLKVVWGDNDFLCNFLNLKDDIPDSPLIVSNLESIYKIFPK
;
A
#
# COMPACT_ATOMS: atom_id res chain seq x y z
N MET A 1 23.06 17.67 48.98
CA MET A 1 22.45 17.28 47.68
C MET A 1 21.91 15.88 47.80
N ASN A 2 20.58 15.73 47.84
CA ASN A 2 19.92 14.49 48.23
C ASN A 2 20.00 13.43 47.12
N LYS A 3 20.66 12.30 47.42
CA LYS A 3 20.82 11.14 46.52
C LYS A 3 19.49 10.54 46.03
N THR A 4 18.38 10.84 46.71
CA THR A 4 17.02 10.46 46.32
C THR A 4 16.54 11.10 45.01
N TRP A 5 17.04 12.28 44.63
CA TRP A 5 16.64 12.92 43.36
C TRP A 5 17.27 12.26 42.13
N LEU A 6 18.46 11.66 42.27
CA LEU A 6 19.15 10.96 41.17
C LEU A 6 18.47 9.64 40.79
N LEU A 7 17.82 8.95 41.74
CA LEU A 7 17.10 7.70 41.48
C LEU A 7 15.77 7.93 40.76
N VAL A 8 15.04 9.00 41.09
CA VAL A 8 13.76 9.32 40.44
C VAL A 8 13.95 9.76 38.99
N PHE A 9 15.02 10.51 38.69
CA PHE A 9 15.32 10.95 37.31
C PHE A 9 15.71 9.77 36.40
N SER A 10 16.36 8.74 36.95
CA SER A 10 16.79 7.57 36.18
C SER A 10 15.65 6.60 35.83
N LEU A 11 14.55 6.61 36.59
CA LEU A 11 13.36 5.79 36.33
C LEU A 11 12.44 6.35 35.23
N ILE A 12 12.46 7.67 35.00
CA ILE A 12 11.67 8.33 33.95
C ILE A 12 12.28 8.10 32.55
N LEU A 13 13.59 7.86 32.46
CA LEU A 13 14.29 7.64 31.19
C LEU A 13 14.11 6.22 30.61
N LEU A 14 13.45 5.31 31.34
CA LEU A 14 13.30 3.90 30.95
C LEU A 14 11.90 3.52 30.41
N SER A 15 10.92 4.43 30.40
CA SER A 15 9.56 4.15 29.93
C SER A 15 9.35 4.31 28.42
N GLY A 16 10.39 4.13 27.60
CA GLY A 16 10.40 4.44 26.17
C GLY A 16 10.26 3.27 25.20
N CYS A 17 9.79 2.08 25.64
CA CYS A 17 9.52 0.99 24.70
C CYS A 17 8.25 1.29 23.90
N SER A 18 8.41 1.93 22.75
CA SER A 18 7.36 2.04 21.74
C SER A 18 7.17 0.68 21.06
N SER A 19 6.31 -0.17 21.63
CA SER A 19 5.85 -1.39 20.96
C SER A 19 4.97 -1.00 19.76
N THR A 20 5.30 -1.50 18.56
CA THR A 20 4.40 -1.41 17.41
C THR A 20 3.11 -2.17 17.70
N PRO A 21 1.92 -1.63 17.40
CA PRO A 21 0.67 -2.36 17.58
C PRO A 21 0.69 -3.68 16.80
N GLU A 22 0.38 -4.78 17.47
CA GLU A 22 0.16 -6.05 16.80
C GLU A 22 -1.32 -6.16 16.43
N LEU A 23 -1.61 -6.33 15.13
CA LEU A 23 -2.98 -6.46 14.65
C LEU A 23 -3.46 -7.89 14.85
N THR A 24 -4.68 -8.02 15.36
CA THR A 24 -5.44 -9.27 15.29
C THR A 24 -5.77 -9.61 13.84
N ARG A 25 -6.20 -10.86 13.59
CA ARG A 25 -6.62 -11.30 12.26
C ARG A 25 -7.74 -10.43 11.68
N ASP A 26 -8.72 -10.07 12.50
CA ASP A 26 -9.90 -9.31 12.05
C ASP A 26 -9.54 -7.85 11.78
N GLU A 27 -8.67 -7.25 12.60
CA GLU A 27 -8.14 -5.91 12.33
C GLU A 27 -7.31 -5.90 11.05
N PHE A 28 -6.46 -6.90 10.82
CA PHE A 28 -5.71 -7.03 9.58
C PHE A 28 -6.65 -7.21 8.36
N ALA A 29 -7.69 -8.02 8.47
CA ALA A 29 -8.70 -8.17 7.42
C ALA A 29 -9.42 -6.85 7.13
N SER A 30 -9.74 -6.05 8.17
CA SER A 30 -10.44 -4.78 8.04
C SER A 30 -9.65 -3.70 7.29
N ILE A 31 -8.31 -3.74 7.36
CA ILE A 31 -7.46 -2.79 6.63
C ILE A 31 -7.04 -3.31 5.26
N THR A 32 -7.07 -4.63 5.05
CA THR A 32 -6.66 -5.26 3.77
C THR A 32 -7.83 -5.62 2.87
N THR A 33 -9.07 -5.43 3.31
CA THR A 33 -10.27 -5.77 2.52
C THR A 33 -11.16 -4.56 2.35
N ARG A 34 -11.69 -4.38 1.13
CA ARG A 34 -12.61 -3.31 0.77
C ARG A 34 -13.74 -3.85 -0.09
N GLU A 35 -14.95 -3.41 0.19
CA GLU A 35 -16.12 -3.71 -0.63
C GLU A 35 -16.38 -2.57 -1.61
N TYR A 36 -16.71 -2.94 -2.84
CA TYR A 36 -17.01 -2.05 -3.94
C TYR A 36 -18.38 -2.39 -4.55
N PRO A 37 -19.47 -1.88 -3.95
CA PRO A 37 -20.82 -2.12 -4.46
C PRO A 37 -21.01 -1.58 -5.88
N GLY A 38 -21.64 -2.40 -6.72
CA GLY A 38 -21.95 -2.06 -8.13
C GLY A 38 -20.73 -1.96 -9.06
N LEU A 39 -19.52 -2.29 -8.60
CA LEU A 39 -18.32 -2.38 -9.43
C LEU A 39 -17.98 -3.84 -9.70
N THR A 40 -17.38 -4.09 -10.87
CA THR A 40 -16.91 -5.42 -11.26
C THR A 40 -15.48 -5.68 -10.79
N GLY A 41 -15.10 -6.96 -10.69
CA GLY A 41 -13.71 -7.36 -10.39
C GLY A 41 -12.72 -6.68 -11.33
N GLU A 42 -12.99 -6.75 -12.62
CA GLU A 42 -12.17 -6.10 -13.66
C GLU A 42 -12.00 -4.59 -13.46
N GLN A 43 -13.06 -3.85 -13.11
CA GLN A 43 -12.95 -2.41 -12.84
C GLN A 43 -12.02 -2.11 -11.67
N VAL A 44 -12.11 -2.92 -10.61
CA VAL A 44 -11.24 -2.80 -9.43
C VAL A 44 -9.80 -3.17 -9.80
N LEU A 45 -9.58 -4.25 -10.55
CA LEU A 45 -8.24 -4.66 -10.99
C LEU A 45 -7.58 -3.59 -11.88
N GLN A 46 -8.31 -3.04 -12.85
CA GLN A 46 -7.82 -1.97 -13.73
C GLN A 46 -7.46 -0.70 -12.95
N ALA A 47 -8.26 -0.35 -11.94
CA ALA A 47 -7.94 0.78 -11.06
C ALA A 47 -6.66 0.54 -10.26
N SER A 48 -6.46 -0.67 -9.74
CA SER A 48 -5.24 -1.02 -9.03
C SER A 48 -4.02 -1.02 -9.94
N GLU A 49 -4.14 -1.52 -11.17
CA GLU A 49 -3.04 -1.48 -12.14
C GLU A 49 -2.67 -0.03 -12.47
N LYS A 50 -3.65 0.83 -12.73
CA LYS A 50 -3.40 2.27 -12.95
C LYS A 50 -2.72 2.92 -11.75
N LEU A 51 -3.14 2.59 -10.52
CA LEU A 51 -2.49 3.10 -9.31
C LEU A 51 -1.01 2.72 -9.27
N PHE A 52 -0.67 1.46 -9.51
CA PHE A 52 0.73 1.01 -9.53
C PHE A 52 1.55 1.66 -10.65
N ARG A 53 0.97 1.83 -11.83
CA ARG A 53 1.60 2.57 -12.94
C ARG A 53 1.80 4.05 -12.64
N LEU A 54 0.90 4.69 -11.90
CA LEU A 54 1.09 6.07 -11.45
C LEU A 54 2.21 6.17 -10.40
N ALA A 55 2.38 5.14 -9.58
CA ALA A 55 3.41 5.14 -8.54
C ALA A 55 4.83 5.01 -9.13
N ASP A 56 5.05 4.05 -10.04
CA ASP A 56 6.40 3.79 -10.58
C ASP A 56 6.44 3.32 -12.05
N GLY A 57 5.40 3.64 -12.82
CA GLY A 57 5.37 3.39 -14.26
C GLY A 57 5.70 1.95 -14.66
N ASP A 58 6.79 1.82 -15.42
CA ASP A 58 7.24 0.56 -16.01
C ASP A 58 8.04 -0.32 -15.04
N ASP A 59 8.38 0.16 -13.84
CA ASP A 59 9.11 -0.62 -12.84
C ASP A 59 8.22 -1.65 -12.14
N PHE A 60 6.89 -1.46 -12.20
CA PHE A 60 5.93 -2.49 -11.84
C PHE A 60 5.77 -3.50 -12.99
N LYS A 61 5.86 -4.80 -12.63
CA LYS A 61 5.53 -5.93 -13.50
C LYS A 61 4.26 -6.61 -13.01
N PHE A 62 3.36 -6.91 -13.92
CA PHE A 62 2.04 -7.47 -13.62
C PHE A 62 1.92 -8.91 -14.10
N ASN A 63 1.28 -9.75 -13.30
CA ASN A 63 0.85 -11.08 -13.66
C ASN A 63 -0.61 -11.27 -13.21
N TYR A 64 -1.40 -11.98 -14.01
CA TYR A 64 -2.83 -12.14 -13.80
C TYR A 64 -3.14 -13.63 -13.62
N SER A 65 -3.92 -13.94 -12.59
CA SER A 65 -4.50 -15.27 -12.39
C SER A 65 -6.01 -15.16 -12.34
N ARG A 66 -6.68 -16.09 -12.99
CA ARG A 66 -8.13 -16.28 -12.86
C ARG A 66 -8.34 -17.71 -12.38
N ASP A 67 -8.68 -17.85 -11.11
CA ASP A 67 -8.85 -19.16 -10.49
C ASP A 67 -10.21 -19.75 -10.87
N ASN A 68 -11.24 -18.90 -10.95
CA ASN A 68 -12.57 -19.24 -11.47
C ASN A 68 -13.26 -17.94 -11.96
N PRO A 69 -14.47 -18.02 -12.58
CA PRO A 69 -15.14 -16.83 -13.12
C PRO A 69 -15.46 -15.73 -12.10
N ALA A 70 -15.51 -16.04 -10.81
CA ALA A 70 -15.79 -15.08 -9.75
C ALA A 70 -14.52 -14.54 -9.06
N ILE A 71 -13.38 -15.25 -9.18
CA ILE A 71 -12.14 -14.91 -8.47
C ILE A 71 -11.04 -14.58 -9.47
N GLU A 72 -10.61 -13.32 -9.42
CA GLU A 72 -9.54 -12.78 -10.26
C GLU A 72 -8.46 -12.19 -9.36
N THR A 73 -7.19 -12.32 -9.76
CA THR A 73 -6.04 -11.86 -8.99
C THR A 73 -5.03 -11.18 -9.90
N ILE A 74 -4.53 -10.02 -9.48
CA ILE A 74 -3.36 -9.38 -10.05
C ILE A 74 -2.20 -9.43 -9.05
N TYR A 75 -1.04 -9.87 -9.53
CA TYR A 75 0.24 -9.78 -8.85
C TYR A 75 1.02 -8.62 -9.44
N ALA A 76 1.33 -7.61 -8.64
CA ALA A 76 2.18 -6.49 -9.05
C ALA A 76 3.52 -6.58 -8.30
N THR A 77 4.61 -6.71 -9.04
CA THR A 77 5.96 -6.79 -8.48
C THR A 77 6.74 -5.55 -8.87
N ARG A 78 7.34 -4.89 -7.88
CA ARG A 78 8.21 -3.73 -8.10
C ARG A 78 9.62 -4.05 -7.63
N LYS A 79 10.61 -3.88 -8.50
CA LYS A 79 12.02 -3.89 -8.08
C LYS A 79 12.38 -2.50 -7.59
N TRP A 80 13.06 -2.39 -6.45
CA TRP A 80 13.54 -1.12 -5.92
C TRP A 80 15.02 -1.20 -5.57
N THR A 81 15.71 -0.08 -5.73
CA THR A 81 17.09 0.11 -5.28
C THR A 81 17.17 1.44 -4.55
N GLU A 82 17.48 1.40 -3.27
CA GLU A 82 17.76 2.59 -2.48
C GLU A 82 19.27 2.75 -2.41
N TYR A 83 19.75 3.90 -2.89
CA TYR A 83 21.16 4.26 -2.82
C TYR A 83 21.34 5.49 -1.95
N LEU A 84 22.07 5.32 -0.85
CA LEU A 84 22.61 6.39 -0.04
C LEU A 84 24.14 6.27 -0.11
N VAL A 85 24.85 7.40 -0.02
CA VAL A 85 26.32 7.49 -0.20
C VAL A 85 27.09 6.43 0.61
N PHE A 86 26.55 5.96 1.75
CA PHE A 86 27.16 4.95 2.60
C PHE A 86 26.42 3.60 2.68
N SER A 87 25.33 3.41 1.94
CA SER A 87 24.58 2.16 1.95
C SER A 87 23.72 2.01 0.71
N SER A 88 23.68 0.81 0.15
CA SER A 88 22.68 0.48 -0.86
C SER A 88 21.85 -0.70 -0.41
N ALA A 89 20.53 -0.62 -0.61
CA ALA A 89 19.63 -1.74 -0.46
C ALA A 89 18.92 -1.99 -1.79
N THR A 90 18.69 -3.26 -2.13
CA THR A 90 17.87 -3.63 -3.30
C THR A 90 16.96 -4.76 -2.90
N GLY A 91 15.74 -4.71 -3.41
CA GLY A 91 14.74 -5.71 -3.12
C GLY A 91 13.58 -5.66 -4.09
N PHE A 92 12.53 -6.38 -3.70
CA PHE A 92 11.29 -6.49 -4.42
C PHE A 92 10.13 -6.24 -3.46
N ASP A 93 9.13 -5.52 -3.94
CA ASP A 93 7.82 -5.42 -3.31
C ASP A 93 6.85 -6.27 -4.12
N TYR A 94 6.14 -7.16 -3.45
CA TYR A 94 5.14 -8.05 -4.03
C TYR A 94 3.78 -7.65 -3.51
N TRP A 95 2.90 -7.27 -4.44
CA TRP A 95 1.51 -6.94 -4.18
C TRP A 95 0.61 -8.01 -4.79
N LYS A 96 -0.38 -8.46 -4.04
CA LYS A 96 -1.41 -9.38 -4.51
C LYS A 96 -2.76 -8.79 -4.20
N LEU A 97 -3.48 -8.39 -5.24
CA LEU A 97 -4.87 -7.99 -5.14
C LEU A 97 -5.73 -9.14 -5.66
N THR A 98 -6.61 -9.65 -4.81
CA THR A 98 -7.62 -10.64 -5.20
C THR A 98 -8.99 -9.99 -5.12
N THR A 99 -9.78 -10.15 -6.17
CA THR A 99 -11.18 -9.71 -6.24
C THR A 99 -12.10 -10.91 -6.29
N VAL A 100 -13.16 -10.87 -5.48
CA VAL A 100 -14.27 -11.84 -5.52
C VAL A 100 -15.52 -11.09 -5.96
N SER A 101 -16.04 -11.44 -7.13
CA SER A 101 -17.27 -10.87 -7.67
C SER A 101 -18.48 -11.58 -7.06
N GLY A 102 -19.43 -10.78 -6.55
CA GLY A 102 -20.73 -11.23 -6.07
C GLY A 102 -21.87 -10.48 -6.75
N GLU A 103 -23.11 -10.83 -6.41
CA GLU A 103 -24.30 -10.24 -7.05
C GLU A 103 -24.43 -8.71 -6.82
N GLN A 104 -23.92 -8.21 -5.70
CA GLN A 104 -24.06 -6.81 -5.28
C GLN A 104 -22.82 -5.94 -5.56
N GLY A 105 -21.73 -6.54 -6.07
CA GLY A 105 -20.47 -5.86 -6.32
C GLY A 105 -19.27 -6.75 -6.06
N THR A 106 -18.12 -6.14 -5.83
CA THR A 106 -16.85 -6.84 -5.67
C THR A 106 -16.26 -6.64 -4.28
N ILE A 107 -15.77 -7.73 -3.68
CA ILE A 107 -14.90 -7.69 -2.51
C ILE A 107 -13.46 -7.76 -2.98
N ALA A 108 -12.63 -6.81 -2.57
CA ALA A 108 -11.24 -6.69 -2.95
C ALA A 108 -10.34 -6.86 -1.72
N THR A 109 -9.36 -7.76 -1.81
CA THR A 109 -8.39 -8.01 -0.73
C THR A 109 -6.96 -7.80 -1.24
N ILE A 110 -6.20 -6.94 -0.58
CA ILE A 110 -4.81 -6.61 -0.93
C ILE A 110 -3.84 -7.21 0.09
N GLN A 111 -2.75 -7.79 -0.40
CA GLN A 111 -1.62 -8.22 0.41
C GLN A 111 -0.34 -7.58 -0.12
N LEU A 112 0.60 -7.32 0.78
CA LEU A 112 1.89 -6.71 0.48
C LEU A 112 2.99 -7.43 1.24
N ASN A 113 4.06 -7.77 0.54
CA ASN A 113 5.28 -8.33 1.09
C ASN A 113 6.52 -7.63 0.52
N ARG A 114 7.58 -7.50 1.32
CA ARG A 114 8.89 -6.98 0.90
C ARG A 114 9.96 -8.04 1.05
N HIS A 115 10.70 -8.26 -0.02
CA HIS A 115 11.86 -9.15 0.00
C HIS A 115 13.14 -8.36 -0.28
N ILE A 116 14.03 -8.28 0.70
CA ILE A 116 15.33 -7.61 0.54
C ILE A 116 16.35 -8.63 0.03
N VAL A 117 16.87 -8.38 -1.17
CA VAL A 117 17.81 -9.25 -1.87
C VAL A 117 19.25 -8.91 -1.50
N SER A 118 19.56 -7.63 -1.39
CA SER A 118 20.89 -7.21 -0.95
C SER A 118 20.81 -5.98 -0.07
N LYS A 119 21.67 -5.96 0.95
CA LYS A 119 21.97 -4.77 1.74
C LYS A 119 23.48 -4.70 1.85
N ILE A 120 24.05 -3.67 1.23
CA ILE A 120 25.47 -3.32 1.35
C ILE A 120 25.53 -2.19 2.37
N VAL A 121 25.97 -2.53 3.57
CA VAL A 121 26.51 -1.56 4.53
C VAL A 121 28.03 -1.74 4.46
N TRP A 122 28.83 -0.66 4.58
CA TRP A 122 30.31 -0.70 4.45
C TRP A 122 31.03 -1.80 5.27
N THR A 123 30.33 -2.45 6.20
CA THR A 123 30.85 -3.51 7.08
C THR A 123 30.22 -4.89 6.87
N TYR A 124 29.18 -5.06 6.03
CA TYR A 124 28.51 -6.36 5.88
C TYR A 124 27.72 -6.49 4.56
N ARG A 125 27.82 -7.66 3.90
CA ARG A 125 27.06 -8.04 2.69
C ARG A 125 26.11 -9.20 3.00
N TYR A 126 24.80 -8.96 2.98
CA TYR A 126 23.78 -10.01 2.91
C TYR A 126 23.31 -10.18 1.47
N MET A 127 23.19 -11.42 0.99
CA MET A 127 22.66 -11.76 -0.35
C MET A 127 21.61 -12.86 -0.21
N ASN A 128 20.35 -12.54 -0.52
CA ASN A 128 19.28 -13.51 -0.74
C ASN A 128 19.00 -13.60 -2.25
N PRO A 129 18.68 -14.79 -2.80
CA PRO A 129 18.30 -14.91 -4.21
C PRO A 129 16.96 -14.20 -4.48
N PRO A 130 16.75 -13.57 -5.66
CA PRO A 130 15.47 -12.97 -6.01
C PRO A 130 14.36 -14.02 -6.14
N ILE A 131 13.15 -13.71 -5.65
CA ILE A 131 11.98 -14.59 -5.80
C ILE A 131 11.28 -14.25 -7.12
N PRO A 132 10.98 -15.24 -7.99
CA PRO A 132 10.26 -15.03 -9.24
C PRO A 132 8.90 -14.32 -9.03
N ALA A 133 8.50 -13.44 -9.95
CA ALA A 133 7.27 -12.64 -9.84
C ALA A 133 5.95 -13.46 -9.76
N HIS A 134 5.96 -14.73 -10.13
CA HIS A 134 4.81 -15.64 -10.03
C HIS A 134 4.77 -16.41 -8.69
N GLN A 135 5.80 -16.29 -7.85
CA GLN A 135 5.88 -16.89 -6.54
C GLN A 135 5.65 -15.81 -5.48
N TRP A 136 4.59 -15.99 -4.69
CA TRP A 136 4.35 -15.15 -3.53
C TRP A 136 5.38 -15.49 -2.44
N PRO A 137 6.13 -14.52 -1.89
CA PRO A 137 7.10 -14.81 -0.85
C PRO A 137 6.40 -15.36 0.40
N GLU A 138 7.00 -16.38 1.02
CA GLU A 138 6.59 -16.88 2.34
C GLU A 138 6.85 -15.80 3.40
N GLY A 139 5.86 -15.52 4.24
CA GLY A 139 5.96 -14.53 5.30
C GLY A 139 4.61 -13.90 5.67
N GLU A 140 4.59 -13.26 6.84
CA GLU A 140 3.45 -12.43 7.24
C GLU A 140 3.45 -11.14 6.42
N GLY A 141 2.28 -10.79 5.87
CA GLY A 141 2.08 -9.52 5.16
C GLY A 141 2.47 -8.33 6.02
N ILE A 142 2.87 -7.23 5.38
CA ILE A 142 3.25 -6.00 6.07
C ILE A 142 2.05 -5.48 6.88
N LYS A 143 2.19 -5.39 8.20
CA LYS A 143 1.09 -5.00 9.10
C LYS A 143 0.85 -3.49 9.22
N ASN A 144 1.62 -2.66 8.51
CA ASN A 144 1.51 -1.21 8.52
C ASN A 144 0.13 -0.75 8.04
N THR A 145 -0.58 0.06 8.82
CA THR A 145 -1.91 0.57 8.42
C THR A 145 -1.81 1.71 7.41
N SER A 146 -0.73 2.49 7.46
CA SER A 146 -0.52 3.67 6.60
C SER A 146 -0.48 3.35 5.11
N ILE A 147 0.10 2.21 4.74
CA ILE A 147 0.21 1.84 3.33
C ILE A 147 -1.14 1.42 2.74
N TYR A 148 -1.94 0.67 3.50
CA TYR A 148 -3.28 0.28 3.06
C TYR A 148 -4.25 1.46 3.05
N ASP A 149 -4.15 2.38 4.01
CA ASP A 149 -4.94 3.62 4.03
C ASP A 149 -4.68 4.46 2.77
N LEU A 150 -3.41 4.64 2.39
CA LEU A 150 -3.04 5.33 1.16
C LEU A 150 -3.53 4.60 -0.09
N TYR A 151 -3.30 3.29 -0.16
CA TYR A 151 -3.72 2.46 -1.28
C TYR A 151 -5.23 2.57 -1.51
N TRP A 152 -6.04 2.36 -0.47
CA TRP A 152 -7.49 2.42 -0.56
C TRP A 152 -8.01 3.82 -0.87
N ALA A 153 -7.41 4.88 -0.31
CA ALA A 153 -7.80 6.23 -0.65
C ALA A 153 -7.60 6.56 -2.14
N ARG A 154 -6.50 6.07 -2.73
CA ARG A 154 -6.21 6.23 -4.17
C ARG A 154 -7.11 5.37 -5.05
N MET A 155 -7.40 4.14 -4.61
CA MET A 155 -8.38 3.27 -5.26
C MET A 155 -9.77 3.93 -5.27
N ASP A 156 -10.21 4.46 -4.13
CA ASP A 156 -11.50 5.13 -3.99
C ASP A 156 -11.60 6.36 -4.90
N TYR A 157 -10.51 7.13 -5.08
CA TYR A 157 -10.47 8.20 -6.07
C TYR A 157 -10.61 7.68 -7.50
N LEU A 158 -9.80 6.68 -7.89
CA LEU A 158 -9.83 6.14 -9.25
C LEU A 158 -11.19 5.52 -9.61
N LEU A 159 -11.88 4.97 -8.62
CA LEU A 159 -13.21 4.37 -8.76
C LEU A 159 -14.36 5.37 -8.55
N GLY A 160 -14.05 6.67 -8.40
CA GLY A 160 -15.05 7.73 -8.27
C GLY A 160 -15.85 7.70 -6.96
N LYS A 161 -15.34 7.03 -5.92
CA LYS A 161 -15.91 6.99 -4.56
C LYS A 161 -15.39 8.12 -3.68
N ARG A 162 -14.32 8.79 -4.10
CA ARG A 162 -13.67 9.92 -3.44
C ARG A 162 -13.34 11.01 -4.48
N GLU A 163 -13.46 12.27 -4.09
CA GLU A 163 -13.20 13.42 -4.99
C GLU A 163 -11.73 13.88 -4.98
N ASP A 164 -10.98 13.61 -3.92
CA ASP A 164 -9.60 14.04 -3.76
C ASP A 164 -8.60 12.88 -3.84
N TRP A 165 -7.49 13.11 -4.55
CA TRP A 165 -6.37 12.18 -4.60
C TRP A 165 -5.51 12.30 -3.35
N MET A 166 -5.35 11.20 -2.59
CA MET A 166 -4.47 11.21 -1.43
C MET A 166 -3.00 11.26 -1.88
N THR A 167 -2.40 12.44 -1.70
CA THR A 167 -0.97 12.68 -1.93
C THR A 167 -0.11 12.03 -0.85
N CYS A 168 1.17 11.84 -1.15
CA CYS A 168 2.15 11.35 -0.18
C CYS A 168 2.31 12.29 1.02
N LYS A 169 2.15 13.61 0.81
CA LYS A 169 2.15 14.60 1.89
C LYS A 169 0.97 14.38 2.85
N MET A 170 -0.23 14.17 2.31
CA MET A 170 -1.43 13.93 3.13
C MET A 170 -1.31 12.64 3.93
N SER A 171 -0.83 11.56 3.31
CA SER A 171 -0.58 10.28 3.99
C SER A 171 0.46 10.43 5.12
N LYS A 172 1.57 11.14 4.88
CA LYS A 172 2.58 11.44 5.92
C LYS A 172 2.02 12.24 7.08
N GLU A 173 1.13 13.20 6.83
CA GLU A 173 0.48 13.95 7.92
C GLU A 173 -0.44 13.05 8.75
N ARG A 174 -1.15 12.10 8.14
CA ARG A 174 -1.99 11.12 8.87
C ARG A 174 -1.16 10.21 9.78
N ILE A 175 0.04 9.80 9.34
CA ILE A 175 1.00 9.07 10.18
C ILE A 175 1.45 9.94 11.36
N LYS A 176 1.83 11.20 11.11
CA LYS A 176 2.27 12.14 12.14
C LYS A 176 1.18 12.45 13.18
N LEU A 177 -0.08 12.55 12.73
CA LEU A 177 -1.27 12.72 13.57
C LEU A 177 -1.71 11.42 14.26
N LYS A 178 -0.99 10.31 14.06
CA LYS A 178 -1.28 8.98 14.63
C LYS A 178 -2.68 8.45 14.28
N VAL A 179 -3.24 8.86 13.15
CA VAL A 179 -4.48 8.29 12.60
C VAL A 179 -4.22 6.89 12.04
N VAL A 180 -3.03 6.72 11.46
CA VAL A 180 -2.48 5.46 10.97
C VAL A 180 -1.02 5.34 11.43
N TRP A 181 -0.43 4.16 11.30
CA TRP A 181 0.94 3.88 11.73
C TRP A 181 1.69 3.03 10.71
N GLY A 182 3.01 3.07 10.78
CA GLY A 182 3.92 2.44 9.83
C GLY A 182 4.47 3.42 8.80
N ASP A 183 5.16 2.88 7.79
CA ASP A 183 5.66 3.64 6.65
C ASP A 183 4.71 3.54 5.44
N ASN A 184 4.85 4.46 4.50
CA ASN A 184 4.15 4.45 3.22
C ASN A 184 5.13 4.41 2.04
N ASP A 185 6.38 4.00 2.27
CA ASP A 185 7.46 4.10 1.28
C ASP A 185 7.23 3.18 0.07
N PHE A 186 6.34 2.19 0.19
CA PHE A 186 5.92 1.34 -0.92
C PHE A 186 5.19 2.09 -2.04
N LEU A 187 4.55 3.23 -1.72
CA LEU A 187 3.84 4.10 -2.67
C LEU A 187 4.25 5.58 -2.60
N CYS A 188 5.15 5.95 -1.66
CA CYS A 188 5.54 7.34 -1.38
C CYS A 188 7.02 7.59 -1.08
N ASN A 189 7.92 6.67 -1.42
CA ASN A 189 9.36 6.86 -1.25
C ASN A 189 9.88 8.02 -2.11
N PHE A 190 10.50 8.99 -1.46
CA PHE A 190 11.03 10.22 -2.08
C PHE A 190 12.20 9.98 -3.04
N LEU A 191 12.86 8.82 -2.98
CA LEU A 191 14.04 8.53 -3.80
C LEU A 191 13.66 8.15 -5.22
N ASN A 192 12.63 7.31 -5.38
CA ASN A 192 12.36 6.62 -6.64
C ASN A 192 10.88 6.57 -7.02
N LEU A 193 9.95 7.10 -6.21
CA LEU A 193 8.52 7.11 -6.56
C LEU A 193 8.05 8.50 -6.93
N LYS A 194 7.20 8.56 -7.94
CA LYS A 194 6.50 9.79 -8.32
C LYS A 194 5.19 9.87 -7.54
N ASP A 195 4.88 11.06 -7.04
CA ASP A 195 3.57 11.37 -6.46
C ASP A 195 2.68 11.98 -7.54
N ASP A 196 2.63 11.33 -8.71
CA ASP A 196 1.86 11.82 -9.86
C ASP A 196 0.36 11.80 -9.53
N ILE A 197 -0.32 12.90 -9.85
CA ILE A 197 -1.75 13.06 -9.65
C ILE A 197 -2.43 12.75 -10.98
N PRO A 198 -3.36 11.78 -11.03
CA PRO A 198 -4.09 11.48 -12.26
C PRO A 198 -5.03 12.64 -12.65
N ASP A 199 -5.06 12.97 -13.95
CA ASP A 199 -5.92 14.03 -14.51
C ASP A 199 -7.41 13.82 -14.21
N SER A 200 -7.85 12.56 -14.10
CA SER A 200 -9.22 12.20 -13.76
C SER A 200 -9.34 10.81 -13.13
N PRO A 201 -10.43 10.54 -12.40
CA PRO A 201 -10.87 9.17 -12.07
C PRO A 201 -10.98 8.29 -13.32
N LEU A 202 -10.84 6.98 -13.15
CA LEU A 202 -11.09 6.00 -14.21
C LEU A 202 -12.58 5.84 -14.47
N ILE A 203 -13.35 5.77 -13.40
CA ILE A 203 -14.81 5.71 -13.47
C ILE A 203 -15.29 7.12 -13.14
N VAL A 204 -15.62 7.89 -14.17
CA VAL A 204 -16.42 9.11 -13.97
C VAL A 204 -17.80 8.63 -13.53
N SER A 205 -18.17 8.90 -12.28
CA SER A 205 -19.53 8.67 -11.83
C SER A 205 -20.45 9.40 -12.81
N ASN A 206 -21.33 8.65 -13.47
CA ASN A 206 -22.11 9.10 -14.61
C ASN A 206 -23.25 10.05 -14.18
N LEU A 207 -22.99 10.99 -13.28
CA LEU A 207 -23.96 12.00 -12.85
C LEU A 207 -24.18 13.07 -13.94
N GLU A 208 -23.24 13.24 -14.88
CA GLU A 208 -23.44 14.15 -16.03
C GLU A 208 -24.27 13.54 -17.17
N SER A 209 -24.41 12.21 -17.26
CA SER A 209 -25.25 11.60 -18.31
C SER A 209 -26.74 11.71 -18.02
N ILE A 210 -27.14 11.91 -16.75
CA ILE A 210 -28.54 12.11 -16.35
C ILE A 210 -29.02 13.52 -16.74
N TYR A 211 -28.17 14.53 -16.68
CA TYR A 211 -28.54 15.91 -17.06
C TYR A 211 -28.64 16.14 -18.57
N LYS A 212 -28.13 15.23 -19.41
CA LYS A 212 -28.29 15.30 -20.88
C LYS A 212 -29.57 14.67 -21.41
N ILE A 213 -30.38 14.02 -20.57
CA ILE A 213 -31.62 13.32 -21.01
C ILE A 213 -32.87 14.21 -20.86
N PHE A 214 -32.78 15.37 -20.20
CA PHE A 214 -33.88 16.33 -20.14
C PHE A 214 -33.57 17.58 -20.98
N PRO A 215 -33.91 17.60 -22.29
CA PRO A 215 -34.06 18.86 -22.98
C PRO A 215 -35.20 19.65 -22.32
N LYS A 216 -34.94 20.93 -22.05
CA LYS A 216 -35.97 21.92 -21.71
C LYS A 216 -36.97 22.06 -22.86
#